data_AF-A0A9E6DRD3-F1
#
_entry.id   AF-A0A9E6DRD3-F1
#
_cell.length_a   1.000
_cell.length_b   1.000
_cell.length_c   1.000
_cell.angle_alpha   90.00
_cell.angle_beta   90.00
_cell.angle_gamma   90.00
#
_symmetry.space_group_name_H-M   'P 1'
#
loop_
_entity.id
_entity.type
_entity.pdbx_description
1 polymer ?
#
loop_
_entity_poly.entity_id
_entity_poly.type
_entity_poly.pdbx_seq_one_letter_code
_entity_poly.pdbx_strand_id
1 'polypeptide(L)'
;MFLKLSENQFMDAFNRSSSQCWNFSDIGLCALYEYFDEYPKCAEAQANFDIWQICNHYKEYKTLADIQAAYNSDFKTVDDLRDYTSVIEFEDGIIIQNF
;
A
#
# COMPACT_ATOMS: atom_id res chain seq x y z
N MET A 1 -13.20 -7.84 -21.01
CA MET A 1 -14.22 -7.70 -19.94
C MET A 1 -13.43 -7.37 -18.68
N PHE A 2 -13.55 -6.15 -18.18
CA PHE A 2 -12.73 -5.65 -17.07
C PHE A 2 -13.59 -5.59 -15.82
N LEU A 3 -13.11 -6.20 -14.73
CA LEU A 3 -13.79 -6.23 -13.45
C LEU A 3 -13.10 -5.21 -12.54
N LYS A 4 -13.81 -4.15 -12.16
CA LYS A 4 -13.45 -3.39 -10.95
C LYS A 4 -13.56 -4.38 -9.80
N LEU A 5 -12.45 -4.72 -9.16
CA LEU A 5 -12.49 -5.53 -7.95
C LEU A 5 -13.19 -4.71 -6.87
N SER A 6 -14.20 -5.27 -6.21
CA SER A 6 -14.65 -4.71 -4.93
C SER A 6 -13.55 -4.91 -3.88
N GLU A 7 -13.61 -4.15 -2.79
CA GLU A 7 -12.70 -4.28 -1.64
C GLU A 7 -12.52 -5.74 -1.21
N ASN A 8 -13.62 -6.48 -1.03
CA ASN A 8 -13.57 -7.91 -0.70
C ASN A 8 -12.82 -8.74 -1.75
N GLN A 9 -12.98 -8.44 -3.04
CA GLN A 9 -12.28 -9.16 -4.10
C GLN A 9 -10.79 -8.79 -4.16
N PHE A 10 -10.44 -7.55 -3.81
CA PHE A 10 -9.07 -7.09 -3.67
C PHE A 10 -8.39 -7.81 -2.50
N MET A 11 -9.00 -7.81 -1.31
CA MET A 11 -8.49 -8.54 -0.15
C MET A 11 -8.37 -10.05 -0.42
N ASP A 12 -9.37 -10.66 -1.05
CA ASP A 12 -9.32 -12.07 -1.47
C ASP A 12 -8.17 -12.35 -2.44
N ALA A 13 -7.85 -11.41 -3.33
CA ALA A 13 -6.74 -11.55 -4.27
C ALA A 13 -5.38 -11.54 -3.53
N PHE A 14 -5.21 -10.67 -2.51
CA PHE A 14 -4.03 -10.71 -1.64
C PHE A 14 -3.94 -12.02 -0.84
N ASN A 15 -5.05 -12.46 -0.25
CA ASN A 15 -5.09 -13.70 0.52
C ASN A 15 -4.79 -14.95 -0.30
N ARG A 16 -5.14 -14.95 -1.59
CA ARG A 16 -4.86 -16.05 -2.53
C ARG A 16 -3.50 -15.92 -3.22
N SER A 17 -2.83 -14.78 -3.09
CA SER A 17 -1.52 -14.55 -3.68
C SER A 17 -0.40 -15.23 -2.86
N SER A 18 0.81 -15.23 -3.41
CA SER A 18 1.97 -15.84 -2.75
C SER A 18 2.26 -15.21 -1.39
N SER A 19 2.88 -15.96 -0.47
CA SER A 19 3.25 -15.48 0.87
C SER A 19 4.12 -14.23 0.91
N GLN A 20 4.73 -13.82 -0.21
CA GLN A 20 5.45 -12.55 -0.35
C GLN A 20 4.55 -11.32 -0.23
N CYS A 21 3.23 -11.50 -0.36
CA CYS A 21 2.20 -10.48 -0.25
C CYS A 21 1.52 -10.41 1.11
N TRP A 22 1.99 -11.18 2.10
CA TRP A 22 1.46 -11.16 3.48
C TRP A 22 2.08 -10.03 4.31
N ASN A 23 2.54 -8.98 3.64
CA ASN A 23 3.15 -7.81 4.26
C ASN A 23 2.13 -6.72 4.63
N PHE A 24 0.83 -7.02 4.54
CA PHE A 24 -0.26 -6.10 4.85
C PHE A 24 -1.23 -6.74 5.86
N SER A 25 -1.75 -5.93 6.77
CA SER A 25 -2.89 -6.27 7.62
C SER A 25 -4.20 -6.08 6.85
N ASP A 26 -5.30 -6.66 7.37
CA ASP A 26 -6.63 -6.47 6.75
C ASP A 26 -7.00 -4.98 6.68
N ILE A 27 -6.74 -4.22 7.75
CA ILE A 27 -6.99 -2.77 7.82
C ILE A 27 -6.07 -2.02 6.83
N GLY A 28 -4.81 -2.44 6.72
CA GLY A 28 -3.88 -1.88 5.73
C GLY A 28 -4.33 -2.12 4.29
N LEU A 29 -4.87 -3.31 3.97
CA LEU A 29 -5.42 -3.61 2.65
C LEU A 29 -6.66 -2.75 2.34
N CYS A 30 -7.53 -2.50 3.31
CA CYS A 30 -8.65 -1.58 3.16
C CYS A 30 -8.15 -0.16 2.83
N ALA A 31 -7.21 0.37 3.60
CA ALA A 31 -6.63 1.70 3.37
C ALA A 31 -5.92 1.81 2.01
N LEU A 32 -5.25 0.75 1.57
CA LEU A 32 -4.59 0.68 0.28
C LEU A 32 -5.59 0.66 -0.88
N TYR A 33 -6.70 -0.07 -0.73
CA TYR A 33 -7.79 -0.09 -1.70
C TYR A 33 -8.43 1.30 -1.84
N GLU A 34 -8.75 1.96 -0.72
CA GLU A 34 -9.30 3.32 -0.70
C GLU A 34 -8.34 4.31 -1.39
N TYR A 35 -7.04 4.25 -1.08
CA TYR A 35 -6.03 5.07 -1.73
C TYR A 35 -6.03 4.92 -3.26
N PHE A 36 -6.14 3.69 -3.77
CA PHE A 36 -6.16 3.46 -5.21
C PHE A 36 -7.50 3.85 -5.87
N ASP A 37 -8.62 3.73 -5.16
CA ASP A 37 -9.94 4.15 -5.66
C ASP A 37 -10.04 5.69 -5.71
N GLU A 38 -9.41 6.40 -4.77
CA GLU A 38 -9.37 7.88 -4.71
C GLU A 38 -8.42 8.51 -5.73
N TYR A 39 -7.34 7.82 -6.12
CA TYR A 39 -6.33 8.33 -7.07
C TYR A 39 -6.25 7.54 -8.38
N PRO A 40 -7.30 7.56 -9.24
CA PRO A 40 -7.21 7.03 -10.60
C PRO A 40 -6.38 8.00 -11.47
N LYS A 41 -5.05 8.05 -11.27
CA LYS A 41 -4.15 8.95 -12.01
C LYS A 41 -4.10 8.69 -13.52
N CYS A 42 -4.70 7.60 -14.00
CA CYS A 42 -4.94 7.35 -15.41
C CYS A 42 -6.39 6.87 -15.57
N ALA A 43 -7.32 7.76 -15.88
CA ALA A 43 -8.71 7.40 -16.23
C ALA A 43 -8.82 6.48 -17.47
N GLU A 44 -7.72 6.22 -18.18
CA GLU A 44 -7.62 5.23 -19.27
C GLU A 44 -6.94 3.91 -18.85
N ALA A 45 -6.26 3.86 -17.69
CA ALA A 45 -5.77 2.63 -17.11
C ALA A 45 -6.85 2.11 -16.14
N GLN A 46 -7.76 1.29 -16.68
CA GLN A 46 -8.59 0.40 -15.87
C GLN A 46 -7.71 -0.18 -14.76
N ALA A 47 -8.10 -0.01 -13.50
CA ALA A 47 -7.35 -0.45 -12.32
C ALA A 47 -7.16 -1.98 -12.36
N ASN A 48 -6.19 -2.43 -13.14
CA ASN A 48 -5.61 -3.75 -13.04
C ASN A 48 -4.72 -3.70 -11.81
N PHE A 49 -5.29 -4.10 -10.68
CA PHE A 49 -4.53 -4.34 -9.47
C PHE A 49 -3.60 -5.52 -9.73
N ASP A 50 -2.36 -5.24 -10.14
CA ASP A 50 -1.30 -6.24 -10.18
C ASP A 50 -0.82 -6.44 -8.74
N ILE A 51 -1.37 -7.46 -8.07
CA ILE A 51 -1.05 -7.79 -6.68
C ILE A 51 0.46 -7.94 -6.50
N TRP A 52 1.15 -8.59 -7.45
CA TRP A 52 2.61 -8.77 -7.38
C TRP A 52 3.36 -7.44 -7.45
N GLN A 53 2.93 -6.54 -8.33
CA GLN A 53 3.49 -5.20 -8.40
C GLN A 53 3.25 -4.43 -7.10
N ILE A 54 2.04 -4.49 -6.55
CA ILE A 54 1.68 -3.81 -5.31
C ILE A 54 2.53 -4.32 -4.14
N CYS A 55 2.69 -5.64 -3.99
CA CYS A 55 3.52 -6.21 -2.92
C CYS A 55 5.01 -5.83 -3.04
N ASN A 56 5.52 -5.65 -4.25
CA ASN A 56 6.91 -5.19 -4.45
C ASN A 56 7.06 -3.68 -4.22
N HIS A 57 6.04 -2.90 -4.56
CA HIS A 57 6.11 -1.44 -4.52
C HIS A 57 5.58 -0.83 -3.24
N TYR A 58 4.78 -1.52 -2.44
CA TYR A 58 4.19 -0.99 -1.22
C TYR A 58 4.51 -1.90 -0.04
N LYS A 59 4.69 -1.30 1.14
CA LYS A 59 4.95 -2.05 2.37
C LYS A 59 4.35 -1.36 3.58
N GLU A 60 3.76 -2.18 4.46
CA GLU A 60 3.20 -1.76 5.72
C GLU A 60 4.24 -1.78 6.84
N TYR A 61 4.16 -0.76 7.70
CA TYR A 61 4.96 -0.59 8.90
C TYR A 61 4.05 -0.15 10.04
N LYS A 62 4.35 -0.55 11.28
CA LYS A 62 3.53 -0.14 12.44
C LYS A 62 3.84 1.29 12.86
N THR A 63 5.09 1.70 12.73
CA THR A 63 5.55 3.00 13.22
C THR A 63 6.56 3.65 12.27
N LEU A 64 6.74 4.97 12.39
CA LEU A 64 7.81 5.69 11.70
C LEU A 64 9.21 5.12 12.05
N ALA A 65 9.40 4.63 13.28
CA ALA A 65 10.66 4.04 13.71
C ALA A 65 11.02 2.77 12.92
N ASP A 66 10.02 1.96 12.56
CA ASP A 66 10.23 0.76 11.74
C ASP A 66 10.67 1.14 10.32
N ILE A 67 10.15 2.26 9.80
CA ILE A 67 10.54 2.81 8.48
C ILE A 67 11.97 3.35 8.55
N GLN A 68 12.31 4.14 9.57
CA GLN A 68 13.66 4.66 9.79
C GLN A 68 14.69 3.52 9.85
N ALA A 69 14.37 2.46 10.59
CA ALA A 69 15.25 1.30 10.72
C ALA A 69 15.41 0.55 9.38
N ALA A 70 14.34 0.42 8.59
CA ALA A 70 14.38 -0.26 7.30
C ALA A 70 15.20 0.49 6.24
N TYR A 71 15.14 1.83 6.24
CA TYR A 71 15.81 2.67 5.24
C TYR A 71 17.08 3.36 5.76
N ASN A 72 17.45 3.13 7.02
CA ASN A 72 18.54 3.79 7.72
C ASN A 72 18.49 5.33 7.55
N SER A 73 17.32 5.91 7.79
CA SER A 73 17.01 7.31 7.51
C SER A 73 16.74 8.13 8.78
N ASP A 74 16.90 9.44 8.66
CA ASP A 74 16.77 10.40 9.77
C ASP A 74 15.44 11.16 9.81
N PHE A 75 14.41 10.68 9.09
CA PHE A 75 13.07 11.31 9.01
C PHE A 75 12.56 11.64 10.42
N LYS A 76 12.13 12.87 10.68
CA LYS A 76 11.65 13.31 11.99
C LYS A 76 10.15 13.12 12.15
N THR A 77 9.42 13.20 11.05
CA THR A 77 7.96 13.09 11.03
C THR A 77 7.49 12.21 9.88
N VAL A 78 6.22 11.80 9.92
CA VAL A 78 5.59 11.12 8.79
C VAL A 78 5.44 12.06 7.59
N ASP A 79 5.28 13.36 7.82
CA ASP A 79 5.23 14.36 6.74
C ASP A 79 6.55 14.39 5.95
N ASP A 80 7.69 14.21 6.61
CA ASP A 80 8.99 14.15 5.93
C ASP A 80 9.02 13.00 4.90
N LEU A 81 8.29 11.90 5.12
CA LEU A 81 8.21 10.79 4.16
C LEU A 81 7.48 11.18 2.88
N ARG A 82 6.49 12.09 2.98
CA ARG A 82 5.63 12.47 1.85
C ARG A 82 6.40 13.19 0.73
N ASP A 83 7.59 13.73 1.04
CA ASP A 83 8.50 14.32 0.06
C ASP A 83 9.26 13.27 -0.78
N TYR A 84 9.36 12.04 -0.29
CA TYR A 84 10.14 10.96 -0.93
C TYR A 84 9.26 9.85 -1.49
N THR A 85 8.10 9.62 -0.88
CA THR A 85 7.23 8.48 -1.19
C THR A 85 5.74 8.79 -0.98
N SER A 86 4.89 7.95 -1.55
CA SER A 86 3.46 7.93 -1.24
C SER A 86 3.25 7.35 0.16
N VAL A 87 2.56 8.08 1.03
CA VAL A 87 2.29 7.67 2.41
C VAL A 87 0.79 7.56 2.64
N ILE A 88 0.37 6.38 3.11
CA ILE A 88 -1.00 6.04 3.47
C ILE A 88 -0.99 5.73 4.97
N GLU A 89 -1.57 6.64 5.76
CA GLU A 89 -1.70 6.48 7.21
C GLU A 89 -3.08 5.89 7.53
N PHE A 90 -3.12 4.93 8.45
CA PHE A 90 -4.34 4.30 8.93
C PHE A 90 -4.24 4.02 10.43
N GLU A 91 -5.33 3.54 11.05
CA GLU A 91 -5.45 3.43 12.52
C GLU A 91 -4.30 2.70 13.22
N ASP A 92 -3.76 1.65 12.59
CA ASP A 92 -2.76 0.75 13.18
C ASP A 92 -1.39 0.78 12.49
N GLY A 93 -1.15 1.72 11.56
CA GLY A 93 0.13 1.77 10.87
C GLY A 93 0.22 2.73 9.69
N ILE A 94 1.26 2.50 8.90
CA ILE A 94 1.68 3.33 7.78
C ILE A 94 2.07 2.42 6.63
N ILE A 95 1.44 2.59 5.47
CA ILE A 95 1.90 2.00 4.21
C ILE A 95 2.69 3.07 3.45
N ILE A 96 3.89 2.71 3.02
CA ILE A 96 4.67 3.54 2.11
C ILE A 96 4.91 2.82 0.80
N GLN A 97 5.08 3.60 -0.27
CA GLN A 97 5.67 3.08 -1.49
C GLN A 97 7.19 2.89 -1.27
N ASN A 98 7.72 1.71 -1.58
CA ASN A 98 9.16 1.44 -1.52
C ASN A 98 9.90 2.32 -2.55
N PHE A 99 11.06 2.85 -2.15
CA PHE A 99 11.92 3.72 -2.95
C PHE A 99 13.40 3.37 -2.79
#